data_AF-A0A5J4UBC9-F1
#
_entry.id   AF-A0A5J4UBC9-F1
#
_cell.length_a   1.000
_cell.length_b   1.000
_cell.length_c   1.000
_cell.angle_alpha   90.00
_cell.angle_beta   90.00
_cell.angle_gamma   90.00
#
_symmetry.space_group_name_H-M   'P 1'
#
loop_
_entity.id
_entity.type
_entity.pdbx_description
1 polymer ?
#
loop_
_entity_poly.entity_id
_entity_poly.type
_entity_poly.pdbx_seq_one_letter_code
_entity_poly.pdbx_strand_id
1 'polypeptide(L)'
;MFQSPFQINTSTGNYNEGCDLNAISGAIANQWSIYKKGDGTLNIVRTTDQNTANKGLQISADGNTLTFNGSVIAGTGATNGATNCSVNYSAGNPILQGVNSADPIGSFYSDGAKVYWRARPLTMGSIPP
;
A
#
# COMPACT_ATOMS: atom_id res chain seq x y z
N MET A 1 16.19 20.70 -19.63
CA MET A 1 17.07 20.47 -18.47
C MET A 1 17.11 18.98 -18.23
N PHE A 2 18.25 18.32 -18.44
CA PHE A 2 18.39 16.88 -18.19
C PHE A 2 18.51 16.66 -16.68
N GLN A 3 17.56 15.94 -16.09
CA GLN A 3 17.61 15.59 -14.68
C GLN A 3 18.33 14.24 -14.59
N SER A 4 19.54 14.20 -14.02
CA SER A 4 20.21 12.92 -13.78
C SER A 4 19.61 12.30 -12.51
N PRO A 5 19.09 11.06 -12.58
CA PRO A 5 18.58 10.36 -11.40
C PRO A 5 19.73 10.01 -10.45
N PHE A 6 19.51 10.06 -9.14
CA PHE A 6 20.44 9.47 -8.18
C PHE A 6 20.31 7.94 -8.27
N GLN A 7 21.40 7.24 -8.58
CA GLN A 7 21.38 5.78 -8.73
C GLN A 7 21.93 5.11 -7.47
N ILE A 8 21.23 4.08 -7.00
CA ILE A 8 21.62 3.24 -5.88
C ILE A 8 22.10 1.88 -6.43
N ASN A 9 23.37 1.60 -6.16
CA ASN A 9 24.03 0.36 -6.52
C ASN A 9 23.82 -0.75 -5.50
N THR A 10 23.67 -1.99 -5.98
CA THR A 10 23.73 -3.18 -5.12
C THR A 10 25.18 -3.64 -5.01
N SER A 11 25.78 -3.59 -3.81
CA SER A 11 27.12 -4.13 -3.57
C SER A 11 27.03 -5.61 -3.18
N THR A 12 27.42 -6.53 -4.06
CA THR A 12 27.75 -7.93 -3.66
C THR A 12 29.23 -8.11 -3.36
N GLY A 13 29.92 -7.05 -2.91
CA GLY A 13 31.34 -7.03 -2.53
C GLY A 13 31.77 -5.64 -2.05
N ASN A 14 32.92 -5.55 -1.37
CA ASN A 14 33.45 -4.36 -0.67
C ASN A 14 33.81 -3.15 -1.57
N TYR A 15 33.26 -3.03 -2.78
CA TYR A 15 33.54 -1.93 -3.70
C TYR A 15 32.22 -1.27 -4.11
N ASN A 16 31.96 -0.10 -3.53
CA ASN A 16 30.91 0.82 -3.95
C ASN A 16 31.44 1.65 -5.13
N GLU A 17 31.24 1.18 -6.35
CA GLU A 17 31.41 1.99 -7.57
C GLU A 17 30.11 2.77 -7.79
N GLY A 18 29.86 3.81 -6.98
CA GLY A 18 28.75 4.73 -7.19
C GLY A 18 28.91 5.46 -8.51
N CYS A 19 27.93 5.33 -9.42
CA CYS A 19 27.89 5.88 -10.78
C CYS A 19 29.13 5.54 -11.65
N ASP A 20 28.95 5.24 -12.94
CA ASP A 20 30.09 5.17 -13.86
C ASP A 20 30.79 6.54 -13.89
N LEU A 21 32.06 6.60 -13.47
CA LEU A 21 32.85 7.84 -13.41
C LEU A 21 32.95 8.55 -14.76
N ASN A 22 32.74 7.82 -15.86
CA ASN A 22 32.76 8.33 -17.22
C ASN A 22 31.37 8.69 -17.75
N ALA A 23 30.30 8.37 -17.01
CA ALA A 23 28.92 8.63 -17.41
C ALA A 23 28.27 9.65 -16.46
N ILE A 24 28.29 10.92 -16.86
CA ILE A 24 27.45 11.99 -16.27
C ILE A 24 25.96 11.86 -16.66
N SER A 25 25.65 10.90 -17.54
CA SER A 25 24.30 10.54 -17.96
C SER A 25 24.27 9.08 -18.40
N GLY A 26 23.36 8.28 -17.84
CA GLY A 26 23.19 6.90 -18.27
C GLY A 26 22.29 6.10 -17.34
N ALA A 27 21.38 5.34 -17.92
CA ALA A 27 20.57 4.39 -17.19
C ALA A 27 21.34 3.06 -17.06
N ILE A 28 22.05 2.84 -15.95
CA ILE A 28 22.69 1.54 -15.73
C ILE A 28 21.63 0.48 -15.41
N ALA A 29 21.57 -0.56 -16.26
CA ALA A 29 20.68 -1.69 -16.05
C ALA A 29 20.96 -2.37 -14.72
N ASN A 30 19.92 -2.94 -14.12
CA ASN A 30 19.97 -3.64 -12.84
C ASN A 30 20.25 -2.80 -11.58
N GLN A 31 20.16 -1.47 -11.65
CA GLN A 31 20.22 -0.59 -10.48
C GLN A 31 18.85 -0.02 -10.11
N TRP A 32 18.76 0.55 -8.92
CA TRP A 32 17.64 1.37 -8.51
C TRP A 32 17.95 2.84 -8.76
N SER A 33 16.95 3.61 -9.14
CA SER A 33 17.05 5.05 -9.36
C SER A 33 16.03 5.77 -8.49
N ILE A 34 16.45 6.86 -7.85
CA ILE A 34 15.59 7.81 -7.16
C ILE A 34 15.64 9.13 -7.92
N TYR A 35 14.48 9.59 -8.40
CA TYR A 35 14.41 10.82 -9.19
C TYR A 35 13.02 11.45 -9.20
N LYS A 36 13.01 12.76 -9.45
CA LYS A 36 11.80 13.51 -9.73
C LYS A 36 11.53 13.47 -11.24
N LYS A 37 10.28 13.30 -11.65
CA LYS A 37 9.85 13.43 -13.06
C LYS A 37 9.46 14.87 -13.38
N GLY A 38 9.36 15.19 -14.67
CA GLY A 38 8.89 16.50 -15.14
C GLY A 38 7.45 16.83 -14.71
N ASP A 39 6.63 15.81 -14.43
CA ASP A 39 5.27 15.95 -13.89
C ASP A 39 5.24 16.25 -12.38
N GLY A 40 6.39 16.32 -11.71
CA GLY A 40 6.51 16.63 -10.30
C GLY A 40 6.59 15.42 -9.37
N THR A 41 6.37 14.21 -9.87
CA THR A 41 6.33 12.98 -9.05
C THR A 41 7.73 12.54 -8.62
N LEU A 42 7.87 12.01 -7.39
CA LEU A 42 9.12 11.40 -6.91
C LEU A 42 9.03 9.88 -7.04
N ASN A 43 9.99 9.26 -7.73
CA ASN A 43 9.95 7.85 -8.11
C ASN A 43 11.18 7.12 -7.56
N ILE A 44 10.97 5.89 -7.07
CA ILE A 44 11.99 4.90 -6.75
C ILE A 44 11.70 3.65 -7.57
N VAL A 45 12.51 3.38 -8.58
CA VAL A 45 12.23 2.34 -9.57
C VAL A 45 13.51 1.77 -10.14
N ARG A 46 13.46 0.58 -10.71
CA ARG A 46 14.57 0.03 -11.50
C ARG A 46 14.87 1.00 -12.63
N THR A 47 16.14 1.25 -12.88
CA THR A 47 16.56 2.22 -13.90
C THR A 47 16.00 1.88 -15.29
N THR A 48 15.87 0.58 -15.61
CA THR A 48 15.26 0.08 -16.84
C THR A 48 13.76 0.40 -16.98
N ASP A 49 13.09 0.67 -15.86
CA ASP A 49 11.65 0.92 -15.78
C ASP A 49 11.32 2.40 -15.49
N GLN A 50 12.32 3.30 -15.51
CA GLN A 50 12.12 4.71 -15.11
C GLN A 50 11.04 5.45 -15.92
N ASN A 51 10.87 5.08 -17.19
CA ASN A 51 9.85 5.67 -18.07
C ASN A 51 8.65 4.75 -18.29
N THR A 52 8.59 3.63 -17.57
CA THR A 52 7.48 2.70 -17.64
C THR A 52 6.42 3.11 -16.62
N ALA A 53 5.19 3.32 -17.09
CA ALA A 53 4.07 3.62 -16.21
C ALA A 53 3.84 2.48 -15.19
N ASN A 54 3.38 2.83 -13.99
CA ASN A 54 2.98 1.86 -12.97
C ASN A 54 4.12 0.90 -12.55
N LYS A 55 5.35 1.42 -12.42
CA LYS A 55 6.51 0.66 -11.93
C LYS A 55 7.17 1.35 -10.74
N GLY A 56 7.53 0.55 -9.75
CA GLY A 56 8.24 1.01 -8.56
C GLY A 56 7.34 1.73 -7.55
N LEU A 57 7.97 2.49 -6.67
CA LEU A 57 7.32 3.33 -5.68
C LEU A 57 7.26 4.76 -6.21
N GLN A 58 6.12 5.42 -6.10
CA GLN A 58 5.92 6.78 -6.58
C GLN A 58 5.13 7.61 -5.56
N ILE A 59 5.60 8.82 -5.28
CA ILE A 59 4.90 9.85 -4.51
C ILE A 59 4.36 10.88 -5.52
N SER A 60 3.09 11.24 -5.39
CA SER A 60 2.42 12.23 -6.24
C SER A 60 3.06 13.62 -6.12
N ALA A 61 2.84 14.46 -7.12
CA ALA A 61 3.42 15.81 -7.18
C ALA A 61 2.98 16.72 -6.01
N ASP A 62 1.79 16.49 -5.47
CA ASP A 62 1.24 17.18 -4.30
C ASP A 62 1.66 16.54 -2.95
N GLY A 63 2.37 15.40 -2.99
CA GLY A 63 2.84 14.69 -1.80
C GLY A 63 1.77 13.88 -1.05
N ASN A 64 0.54 13.80 -1.56
CA ASN A 64 -0.59 13.20 -0.82
C ASN A 64 -0.80 11.70 -1.10
N THR A 65 -0.33 11.19 -2.24
CA THR A 65 -0.60 9.82 -2.69
C THR A 65 0.71 9.05 -2.88
N LEU A 66 0.80 7.87 -2.27
CA LEU A 66 1.88 6.91 -2.44
C LEU A 66 1.35 5.69 -3.21
N THR A 67 2.01 5.34 -4.31
CA THR A 67 1.66 4.18 -5.14
C THR A 67 2.80 3.18 -5.27
N PHE A 68 2.50 1.89 -5.30
CA PHE A 68 3.42 0.81 -5.67
C PHE A 68 2.90 0.06 -6.89
N ASN A 69 3.67 0.04 -7.97
CA ASN A 69 3.31 -0.60 -9.24
C ASN A 69 1.90 -0.23 -9.75
N GLY A 70 1.53 1.05 -9.61
CA GLY A 70 0.22 1.59 -10.01
C GLY A 70 -0.89 1.44 -8.97
N SER A 71 -0.67 0.68 -7.89
CA SER A 71 -1.65 0.53 -6.80
C SER A 71 -1.42 1.57 -5.71
N VAL A 72 -2.46 2.29 -5.30
CA VAL A 72 -2.39 3.24 -4.18
C VAL A 72 -2.26 2.49 -2.86
N ILE A 73 -1.21 2.81 -2.09
CA ILE A 73 -0.93 2.20 -0.78
C ILE A 73 -1.05 3.19 0.39
N ALA A 74 -1.11 4.49 0.12
CA ALA A 74 -1.47 5.53 1.08
C ALA A 74 -2.00 6.77 0.36
N GLY A 75 -2.92 7.51 1.00
CA GLY A 75 -3.52 8.73 0.47
C GLY A 75 -4.96 8.56 -0.03
N THR A 76 -5.47 9.57 -0.75
CA THR A 76 -6.81 9.56 -1.35
C THR A 76 -6.95 8.38 -2.33
N GLY A 77 -7.94 7.52 -2.10
CA GLY A 77 -8.14 6.32 -2.90
C GLY A 77 -7.32 5.09 -2.46
N ALA A 78 -6.52 5.21 -1.39
CA ALA A 78 -5.95 4.03 -0.74
C ALA A 78 -7.06 3.24 -0.06
N THR A 79 -7.28 2.00 -0.49
CA THR A 79 -8.04 1.03 0.30
C THR A 79 -7.14 0.62 1.46
N ASN A 80 -7.16 1.39 2.55
CA ASN A 80 -6.42 1.06 3.76
C ASN A 80 -6.63 -0.42 4.08
N GLY A 81 -5.56 -1.14 4.44
CA GLY A 81 -5.66 -2.53 4.95
C GLY A 81 -6.58 -2.67 6.18
N ALA A 82 -7.04 -1.56 6.74
CA ALA A 82 -8.16 -1.48 7.67
C ALA A 82 -9.55 -1.70 7.03
N THR A 83 -9.64 -2.18 5.78
CA THR A 83 -10.89 -2.75 5.26
C THR A 83 -11.20 -4.11 5.91
N ASN A 84 -10.25 -4.67 6.67
CA ASN A 84 -10.48 -5.79 7.58
C ASN A 84 -10.10 -5.41 9.03
N CYS A 85 -11.06 -4.84 9.76
CA CYS A 85 -11.21 -5.05 11.20
C CYS A 85 -9.97 -4.85 12.10
N SER A 86 -9.33 -3.68 12.10
CA SER A 86 -8.34 -3.38 13.16
C SER A 86 -9.07 -3.04 14.47
N VAL A 87 -8.77 -3.83 15.51
CA VAL A 87 -9.50 -3.90 16.79
C VAL A 87 -9.21 -2.73 17.74
N ASN A 88 -8.38 -1.76 17.33
CA ASN A 88 -7.73 -0.82 18.26
C ASN A 88 -8.50 0.46 18.64
N TYR A 89 -9.81 0.58 18.34
CA TYR A 89 -10.58 1.80 18.64
C TYR A 89 -11.99 1.58 19.25
N SER A 90 -12.19 0.58 20.12
CA SER A 90 -13.51 0.32 20.74
C SER A 90 -13.62 0.69 22.23
N ALA A 91 -13.06 1.81 22.66
CA ALA A 91 -13.52 2.42 23.92
C ALA A 91 -14.91 3.03 23.69
N GLY A 92 -15.97 2.24 23.93
CA GLY A 92 -17.37 2.70 23.91
C GLY A 92 -18.18 2.44 22.63
N ASN A 93 -17.59 1.82 21.59
CA ASN A 93 -18.31 1.42 20.37
C ASN A 93 -18.28 -0.10 20.19
N PRO A 94 -19.42 -0.79 20.09
CA PRO A 94 -19.47 -2.22 19.83
C PRO A 94 -18.68 -2.57 18.57
N ILE A 95 -17.84 -3.60 18.64
CA ILE A 95 -17.03 -4.08 17.52
C ILE A 95 -17.96 -4.67 16.47
N LEU A 96 -18.28 -3.92 15.43
CA LEU A 96 -18.90 -4.49 14.23
C LEU A 96 -17.79 -5.16 13.41
N GLN A 97 -17.49 -6.42 13.74
CA GLN A 97 -16.56 -7.25 12.97
C GLN A 97 -17.19 -7.63 11.63
N GLY A 98 -16.92 -6.85 10.60
CA GLY A 98 -17.13 -7.24 9.21
C GLY A 98 -18.31 -6.59 8.50
N VAL A 99 -18.18 -6.52 7.17
CA VAL A 99 -19.28 -6.26 6.23
C VAL A 99 -20.33 -7.34 6.41
N ASN A 100 -21.62 -6.99 6.32
CA ASN A 100 -22.74 -7.92 6.43
C ASN A 100 -22.51 -9.13 5.49
N SER A 101 -22.04 -10.27 6.03
CA SER A 101 -21.78 -11.46 5.24
C SER A 101 -23.09 -12.22 5.05
N ALA A 102 -23.62 -12.23 3.84
CA ALA A 102 -24.75 -13.08 3.48
C ALA A 102 -24.34 -14.55 3.29
N ASP A 103 -23.04 -14.87 3.35
CA ASP A 103 -22.53 -16.23 3.24
C ASP A 103 -22.72 -16.99 4.58
N PRO A 104 -23.52 -18.08 4.61
CA PRO A 104 -23.76 -18.89 5.81
C PRO A 104 -22.54 -19.67 6.32
N ILE A 105 -21.43 -19.69 5.57
CA ILE A 105 -20.31 -20.62 5.78
C ILE A 105 -19.22 -20.04 6.72
N GLY A 106 -19.22 -18.73 7.01
CA GLY A 106 -18.20 -18.06 7.83
C GLY A 106 -18.70 -17.50 9.18
N SER A 107 -18.02 -17.87 10.27
CA SER A 107 -18.05 -17.25 11.62
C SER A 107 -19.37 -16.58 12.04
N PHE A 108 -19.34 -15.36 12.57
CA PHE A 108 -20.53 -14.61 12.97
C PHE A 108 -20.99 -13.70 11.83
N TYR A 109 -22.28 -13.65 11.57
CA TYR A 109 -22.88 -12.70 10.62
C TYR A 109 -24.23 -12.18 11.14
N SER A 110 -24.69 -11.04 10.61
CA SER A 110 -26.01 -10.48 10.91
C SER A 110 -26.91 -10.43 9.67
N ASP A 111 -28.23 -10.49 9.84
CA ASP A 111 -29.19 -10.19 8.77
C ASP A 111 -29.89 -8.83 8.98
N GLY A 112 -29.35 -8.01 9.89
CA GLY A 112 -29.95 -6.75 10.35
C GLY A 112 -30.90 -6.90 11.54
N ALA A 113 -31.43 -8.10 11.81
CA ALA A 113 -32.33 -8.36 12.95
C ALA A 113 -31.74 -9.31 13.99
N LYS A 114 -30.91 -10.27 13.57
CA LYS A 114 -30.29 -11.29 14.43
C LYS A 114 -28.81 -11.44 14.10
N VAL A 115 -28.06 -11.95 15.08
CA VAL A 115 -26.69 -12.43 14.90
C VAL A 115 -26.71 -13.95 14.82
N TYR A 116 -25.95 -14.52 13.89
CA TYR A 116 -25.87 -15.95 13.63
C TYR A 116 -24.45 -16.46 13.82
N TRP A 117 -24.31 -17.74 14.19
CA TRP A 117 -23.06 -18.50 14.10
C TRP A 117 -23.30 -19.78 13.30
N ARG A 118 -22.59 -19.95 12.18
CA ARG A 118 -22.76 -21.13 11.29
C ARG A 118 -24.23 -21.44 10.98
N ALA A 119 -24.98 -20.43 10.54
CA ALA A 119 -26.42 -20.48 10.23
C ALA A 119 -27.38 -20.73 11.40
N ARG A 120 -26.91 -20.63 12.65
CA ARG A 120 -27.76 -20.76 13.85
C ARG A 120 -27.94 -19.41 14.53
N PRO A 121 -29.18 -18.98 14.86
CA PRO A 121 -29.39 -17.71 15.56
C PRO A 121 -28.83 -17.78 16.97
N LEU A 122 -28.18 -16.69 17.41
CA LEU A 122 -27.75 -16.50 18.78
C LEU A 122 -28.80 -15.68 19.52
N THR A 123 -29.24 -16.19 20.67
CA THR A 123 -30.13 -15.46 21.57
C THR A 123 -29.28 -14.74 22.61
N MET A 124 -29.38 -13.41 22.67
CA MET A 124 -28.78 -12.65 23.75
C MET A 124 -29.71 -12.70 24.97
N GLY A 125 -29.17 -13.10 26.13
CA GLY A 125 -29.88 -13.00 27.39
C GLY A 125 -29.89 -11.55 27.88
N SER A 126 -31.02 -11.06 28.38
CA SER A 126 -31.05 -9.80 29.12
C SER A 126 -30.41 -10.00 30.48
N ILE A 127 -29.39 -9.21 30.82
CA ILE A 127 -28.91 -9.10 32.19
C ILE A 127 -29.81 -8.07 32.88
N PRO A 128 -30.53 -8.44 33.96
CA PRO A 128 -31.33 -7.47 34.72
C PRO A 128 -30.44 -6.35 35.28
N PRO A 129 -30.97 -5.11 35.44
CA PRO A 129 -30.20 -3.98 35.98
C PRO A 129 -29.68 -4.22 37.39
#